data_AF-A0A672H383-F1
#
_entry.id   AF-A0A672H383-F1
#
_cell.length_a   1.000
_cell.length_b   1.000
_cell.length_c   1.000
_cell.angle_alpha   90.00
_cell.angle_beta   90.00
_cell.angle_gamma   90.00
#
_symmetry.space_group_name_H-M   'P 1'
#
loop_
_entity.id
_entity.type
_entity.pdbx_description
1 polymer ?
#
loop_
_entity_poly.entity_id
_entity_poly.type
_entity_poly.pdbx_seq_one_letter_code
_entity_poly.pdbx_strand_id
1 'polypeptide(L)'
;MLTSCLFSPSLLFALLVLQALKSSAAFHEQRRSLERARTEDYLKRKIKSRPEKSELIRMHILEESQTEPLLQAKQLQLKRARLVDNLNDKIAHRPGPMELIHKNILPVHSSIKQAITGEPALKKCRIYYLNQVSHYLSQITFQVNTFSLSQSGHLRTTGTMSSLFALQLSVRLVNSRLTHRVGGHCEQPGGLF
;
A
#
# COMPACT_ATOMS: atom_id res chain seq x y z
N MET A 1 32.66 -39.19 -11.01
CA MET A 1 33.72 -40.22 -11.20
C MET A 1 35.15 -39.63 -11.25
N LEU A 2 35.38 -38.31 -11.09
CA LEU A 2 36.73 -37.70 -11.23
C LEU A 2 37.37 -37.18 -9.93
N THR A 3 36.76 -37.37 -8.75
CA THR A 3 37.24 -36.76 -7.49
C THR A 3 38.12 -37.66 -6.61
N SER A 4 38.28 -38.95 -6.94
CA SER A 4 39.04 -39.91 -6.13
C SER A 4 40.57 -39.82 -6.30
N CYS A 5 41.08 -39.17 -7.34
CA CYS A 5 42.53 -39.13 -7.61
C CYS A 5 43.32 -38.16 -6.70
N LEU A 6 42.66 -37.16 -6.10
CA LEU A 6 43.31 -36.10 -5.30
C LEU A 6 43.70 -36.54 -3.89
N PHE A 7 43.21 -37.70 -3.43
CA PHE A 7 43.45 -38.22 -2.08
C PHE A 7 44.31 -39.50 -2.06
N SER A 8 45.01 -39.80 -3.15
CA SER A 8 45.96 -40.90 -3.15
C SER A 8 47.13 -40.58 -2.19
N PRO A 9 47.54 -41.53 -1.31
CA PRO A 9 48.64 -41.31 -0.36
C PRO A 9 49.94 -40.86 -1.04
N SER A 10 50.16 -41.32 -2.28
CA SER A 10 51.27 -40.93 -3.14
C SER A 10 51.24 -39.44 -3.50
N LEU A 11 50.08 -38.87 -3.79
CA LEU A 11 49.93 -37.46 -4.15
C LEU A 11 50.04 -36.55 -2.91
N LEU A 12 49.52 -36.98 -1.77
CA LEU A 12 49.71 -36.30 -0.48
C LEU A 12 51.19 -36.27 -0.07
N PHE A 13 51.88 -37.41 -0.20
CA PHE A 13 53.31 -37.53 0.03
C PHE A 13 54.12 -36.64 -0.94
N ALA A 14 53.76 -36.62 -2.23
CA ALA A 14 54.39 -35.74 -3.21
C ALA A 14 54.19 -34.25 -2.86
N LEU A 15 52.98 -33.83 -2.46
CA LEU A 15 52.71 -32.44 -2.04
C LEU A 15 53.55 -32.03 -0.82
N LEU A 16 53.68 -32.92 0.17
CA LEU A 16 54.49 -32.69 1.37
C LEU A 16 55.99 -32.58 1.04
N VAL A 17 56.49 -33.46 0.18
CA VAL A 17 57.90 -33.47 -0.26
C VAL A 17 58.21 -32.23 -1.12
N LEU A 18 57.32 -31.85 -2.02
CA LEU A 18 57.47 -30.66 -2.89
C LEU A 18 57.46 -29.34 -2.10
N GLN A 19 56.76 -29.27 -0.95
CA GLN A 19 56.82 -28.10 -0.06
C GLN A 19 58.21 -27.90 0.57
N ALA A 20 58.97 -28.97 0.76
CA ALA A 20 60.35 -28.91 1.25
C ALA A 20 61.33 -28.37 0.18
N LEU A 21 61.04 -28.60 -1.11
CA LEU A 21 61.90 -28.18 -2.23
C LEU A 21 61.77 -26.68 -2.59
N LYS A 22 60.73 -25.99 -2.10
CA LYS A 22 60.51 -24.54 -2.33
C LYS A 22 61.46 -23.64 -1.54
N SER A 23 62.17 -24.20 -0.55
CA SER A 23 63.13 -23.50 0.28
C SER A 23 64.42 -24.29 0.37
N SER A 24 65.58 -23.61 0.41
CA SER A 24 66.88 -24.28 0.60
C SER A 24 66.86 -25.22 1.81
N ALA A 25 67.39 -26.44 1.65
CA ALA A 25 67.39 -27.49 2.66
C ALA A 25 68.02 -27.05 3.99
N ALA A 26 69.04 -26.17 3.94
CA ALA A 26 69.72 -25.65 5.11
C ALA A 26 68.83 -24.79 6.03
N PHE A 27 67.81 -24.12 5.48
CA PHE A 27 66.96 -23.16 6.20
C PHE A 27 65.53 -23.67 6.44
N HIS A 28 65.24 -24.92 6.06
CA HIS A 28 63.90 -25.47 6.11
C HIS A 28 63.32 -25.48 7.55
N GLU A 29 64.11 -25.89 8.55
CA GLU A 29 63.63 -25.92 9.94
C GLU A 29 63.46 -24.52 10.53
N GLN A 30 64.36 -23.58 10.20
CA GLN A 30 64.24 -22.18 10.63
C GLN A 30 62.97 -21.53 10.06
N ARG A 31 62.70 -21.73 8.76
CA ARG A 31 61.46 -21.25 8.12
C ARG A 31 60.23 -21.85 8.79
N ARG A 32 60.21 -23.17 8.99
CA ARG A 32 59.10 -23.87 9.63
C ARG A 32 58.88 -23.40 11.07
N SER A 33 59.95 -23.22 11.83
CA SER A 33 59.91 -22.68 13.19
C SER A 33 59.37 -21.25 13.22
N LEU A 34 59.81 -20.39 12.30
CA LEU A 34 59.32 -19.01 12.17
C LEU A 34 57.84 -18.96 11.74
N GLU A 35 57.41 -19.84 10.82
CA GLU A 35 56.00 -19.98 10.45
C GLU A 35 55.15 -20.42 11.64
N ARG A 36 55.62 -21.37 12.45
CA ARG A 36 54.95 -21.79 13.70
C ARG A 36 54.90 -20.66 14.72
N ALA A 37 56.01 -19.98 14.97
CA ALA A 37 56.04 -18.86 15.92
C ALA A 37 55.06 -17.75 15.50
N ARG A 38 54.99 -17.43 14.20
CA ARG A 38 54.02 -16.47 13.65
C ARG A 38 52.58 -16.91 13.88
N THR A 39 52.25 -18.18 13.65
CA THR A 39 50.89 -18.68 13.88
C THR A 39 50.55 -18.73 15.37
N GLU A 40 51.49 -19.14 16.22
CA GLU A 40 51.34 -19.13 17.68
C GLU A 40 51.08 -17.72 18.22
N ASP A 41 51.87 -16.73 17.83
CA ASP A 41 51.70 -15.35 18.29
C ASP A 41 50.41 -14.72 17.77
N TYR A 42 50.02 -15.05 16.54
CA TYR A 42 48.72 -14.66 15.99
C TYR A 42 47.56 -15.27 16.79
N LEU A 43 47.60 -16.58 17.06
CA LEU A 43 46.56 -17.28 17.82
C LEU A 43 46.49 -16.80 19.27
N LYS A 44 47.63 -16.60 19.94
CA LYS A 44 47.70 -16.02 21.29
C LYS A 44 46.98 -14.67 21.36
N ARG A 45 47.18 -13.79 20.37
CA ARG A 45 46.46 -12.51 20.29
C ARG A 45 44.95 -12.71 20.06
N LYS A 46 44.56 -13.60 19.15
CA LYS A 46 43.14 -13.87 18.84
C LYS A 46 42.37 -14.53 19.99
N ILE A 47 43.01 -15.39 20.77
CA ILE A 47 42.41 -16.03 21.94
C ILE A 47 42.16 -14.99 23.03
N LYS A 48 43.10 -14.06 23.26
CA LYS A 48 42.93 -12.96 24.22
C LYS A 48 41.80 -12.02 23.82
N SER A 49 41.66 -11.73 22.54
CA SER A 49 40.61 -10.86 22.00
C SER A 49 39.36 -11.63 21.56
N ARG A 50 39.09 -12.82 22.13
CA ARG A 50 37.94 -13.65 21.73
C ARG A 50 36.64 -13.00 22.24
N PRO A 51 35.69 -12.65 21.36
CA PRO A 51 34.38 -12.13 21.78
C PRO A 51 33.57 -13.17 22.55
N GLU A 52 32.72 -12.70 23.45
CA GLU A 52 31.81 -13.55 24.22
C GLU A 52 30.56 -13.91 23.40
N LYS A 53 29.84 -14.98 23.79
CA LYS A 53 28.69 -15.48 23.02
C LYS A 53 27.57 -14.43 22.92
N SER A 54 27.28 -13.68 23.99
CA SER A 54 26.26 -12.63 23.97
C SER A 54 26.60 -11.49 23.02
N GLU A 55 27.89 -11.16 22.86
CA GLU A 55 28.31 -10.14 21.88
C GLU A 55 28.04 -10.58 20.45
N LEU A 56 28.35 -11.84 20.13
CA LEU A 56 28.06 -12.43 18.82
C LEU A 56 26.56 -12.50 18.52
N ILE A 57 25.76 -12.76 19.56
CA ILE A 57 24.30 -12.72 19.50
C ILE A 57 23.79 -11.29 19.23
N ARG A 58 24.28 -10.31 19.99
CA ARG A 58 23.92 -8.88 19.82
C ARG A 58 24.25 -8.37 18.41
N MET A 59 25.35 -8.85 17.85
CA MET A 59 25.77 -8.55 16.48
C MET A 59 25.00 -9.35 15.41
N HIS A 60 24.07 -10.23 15.80
CA HIS A 60 23.31 -11.12 14.92
C HIS A 60 24.20 -12.06 14.08
N ILE A 61 25.36 -12.45 14.60
CA ILE A 61 26.22 -13.49 14.01
C ILE A 61 25.76 -14.87 14.46
N LEU A 62 25.44 -15.02 15.74
CA LEU A 62 24.83 -16.22 16.30
C LEU A 62 23.36 -15.97 16.63
N GLU A 63 22.53 -17.01 16.54
CA GLU A 63 21.14 -16.91 16.95
C GLU A 63 20.98 -17.01 18.47
N GLU A 64 19.96 -16.34 18.99
CA GLU A 64 19.48 -16.48 20.36
C GLU A 64 18.77 -17.83 20.53
N SER A 65 19.54 -18.91 20.67
CA SER A 65 18.99 -20.23 20.96
C SER A 65 19.89 -21.02 21.92
N GLN A 66 19.24 -21.77 22.81
CA GLN A 66 19.87 -22.79 23.66
C GLN A 66 19.80 -24.18 23.02
N THR A 67 19.30 -24.28 21.78
CA THR A 67 19.15 -25.55 21.06
C THR A 67 20.49 -26.03 20.49
N GLU A 68 20.64 -27.35 20.40
CA GLU A 68 21.77 -28.04 19.76
C GLU A 68 22.15 -27.42 18.39
N PRO A 69 23.45 -27.24 18.08
CA PRO A 69 23.91 -26.58 16.86
C PRO A 69 23.35 -27.18 15.56
N LEU A 70 23.12 -28.50 15.55
CA LEU A 70 22.59 -29.22 14.40
C LEU A 70 21.15 -28.82 14.05
N LEU A 71 20.34 -28.44 15.05
CA LEU A 71 18.93 -28.11 14.88
C LEU A 71 18.69 -26.62 14.64
N GLN A 72 19.66 -25.76 14.96
CA GLN A 72 19.54 -24.30 14.87
C GLN A 72 19.07 -23.83 13.50
N ALA A 73 19.63 -24.39 12.41
CA ALA A 73 19.26 -24.04 11.05
C ALA A 73 17.78 -24.36 10.74
N LYS A 74 17.30 -25.53 11.19
CA LYS A 74 15.91 -25.96 11.00
C LYS A 74 14.94 -25.14 11.85
N GLN A 75 15.32 -24.83 13.09
CA GLN A 75 14.55 -23.96 13.97
C GLN A 75 14.38 -22.56 13.38
N LEU A 76 15.46 -21.97 12.83
CA LEU A 76 15.40 -20.67 12.17
C LEU A 76 14.49 -20.69 10.94
N GLN A 77 14.56 -21.74 10.13
CA GLN A 77 13.66 -21.91 8.99
C GLN A 77 12.19 -21.96 9.43
N LEU A 78 11.88 -22.72 10.47
CA LEU A 78 10.52 -22.79 11.04
C LEU A 78 10.06 -21.44 11.60
N LYS A 79 10.93 -20.74 12.35
CA LYS A 79 10.64 -19.39 12.86
C LYS A 79 10.28 -18.44 11.71
N ARG A 80 11.08 -18.44 10.63
CA ARG A 80 10.83 -17.61 9.44
C ARG A 80 9.51 -17.96 8.75
N ALA A 81 9.23 -19.25 8.54
CA ALA A 81 7.97 -19.69 7.93
C ALA A 81 6.75 -19.20 8.72
N ARG A 82 6.75 -19.42 10.04
CA ARG A 82 5.67 -18.93 10.93
C ARG A 82 5.48 -17.42 10.88
N LEU A 83 6.58 -16.66 10.81
CA LEU A 83 6.52 -15.21 10.67
C LEU A 83 5.91 -14.81 9.34
N VAL A 84 6.31 -15.46 8.25
CA VAL A 84 5.75 -15.21 6.91
C VAL A 84 4.24 -15.46 6.91
N ASP A 85 3.79 -16.60 7.43
CA ASP A 85 2.36 -16.94 7.48
C ASP A 85 1.58 -15.91 8.30
N ASN A 86 2.07 -15.57 9.49
CA ASN A 86 1.42 -14.58 10.36
C ASN A 86 1.36 -13.18 9.74
N LEU A 87 2.41 -12.77 9.03
CA LEU A 87 2.43 -11.50 8.33
C LEU A 87 1.49 -11.52 7.13
N ASN A 88 1.41 -12.63 6.39
CA ASN A 88 0.47 -12.78 5.28
C ASN A 88 -0.97 -12.63 5.75
N ASP A 89 -1.35 -13.25 6.87
CA ASP A 89 -2.69 -13.11 7.46
C ASP A 89 -3.00 -11.65 7.82
N LYS A 90 -2.03 -10.94 8.40
CA LYS A 90 -2.16 -9.51 8.76
C LYS A 90 -2.25 -8.60 7.54
N ILE A 91 -1.52 -8.92 6.48
CA ILE A 91 -1.54 -8.15 5.22
C ILE A 91 -2.85 -8.40 4.48
N ALA A 92 -3.39 -9.62 4.51
CA ALA A 92 -4.69 -9.94 3.90
C ALA A 92 -5.83 -9.14 4.51
N HIS A 93 -5.80 -8.90 5.83
CA HIS A 93 -6.78 -8.11 6.56
C HIS A 93 -6.38 -6.63 6.72
N ARG A 94 -5.55 -6.11 5.82
CA ARG A 94 -5.11 -4.72 5.90
C ARG A 94 -6.31 -3.78 5.68
N PRO A 95 -6.64 -2.90 6.64
CA PRO A 95 -7.81 -2.03 6.54
C PRO A 95 -7.65 -1.04 5.39
N GLY A 96 -8.74 -0.81 4.65
CA GLY A 96 -8.77 0.14 3.55
C GLY A 96 -8.61 1.60 4.02
N PRO A 97 -8.28 2.53 3.10
CA PRO A 97 -8.14 3.95 3.44
C PRO A 97 -9.43 4.54 4.03
N MET A 98 -10.60 4.10 3.55
CA MET A 98 -11.90 4.53 4.08
C MET A 98 -12.11 4.13 5.54
N GLU A 99 -11.68 2.93 5.92
CA GLU A 99 -11.76 2.48 7.31
C GLU A 99 -10.88 3.30 8.25
N LEU A 100 -9.69 3.72 7.78
CA LEU A 100 -8.78 4.56 8.55
C LEU A 100 -9.33 5.98 8.74
N ILE A 101 -10.06 6.51 7.75
CA ILE A 101 -10.78 7.79 7.83
C ILE A 101 -11.91 7.70 8.87
N HIS A 102 -12.72 6.63 8.83
CA HIS A 102 -13.79 6.42 9.81
C HIS A 102 -13.25 6.25 11.25
N LYS A 103 -12.07 5.64 11.39
CA LYS A 103 -11.35 5.53 12.68
C LYS A 103 -10.65 6.83 13.10
N ASN A 104 -10.81 7.93 12.35
CA ASN A 104 -10.20 9.24 12.58
C ASN A 104 -8.66 9.19 12.70
N ILE A 105 -8.01 8.21 12.09
CA ILE A 105 -6.54 8.10 12.05
C ILE A 105 -5.98 8.97 10.92
N LEU A 106 -6.68 8.99 9.77
CA LEU A 106 -6.34 9.85 8.65
C LEU A 106 -7.20 11.12 8.69
N PRO A 107 -6.59 12.33 8.76
CA PRO A 107 -7.34 13.57 8.72
C PRO A 107 -7.89 13.79 7.29
N VAL A 108 -9.14 14.24 7.21
CA VAL A 108 -9.81 14.60 5.96
C VAL A 108 -10.41 15.99 6.12
N HIS A 109 -10.33 16.81 5.07
CA HIS A 109 -10.94 18.13 5.06
C HIS A 109 -12.44 18.03 5.39
N SER A 110 -12.95 18.92 6.24
CA SER A 110 -14.29 18.85 6.83
C SER A 110 -15.41 18.70 5.80
N SER A 111 -15.28 19.34 4.63
CA SER A 111 -16.23 19.23 3.51
C SER A 111 -16.33 17.81 2.92
N ILE A 112 -15.22 17.07 2.90
CA ILE A 112 -15.14 15.71 2.37
C ILE A 112 -15.54 14.70 3.47
N LYS A 113 -15.20 14.98 4.72
CA LYS A 113 -15.62 14.17 5.88
C LYS A 113 -17.15 14.07 5.97
N GLN A 114 -17.88 15.18 5.78
CA GLN A 114 -19.35 15.19 5.83
C GLN A 114 -19.97 14.35 4.70
N ALA A 115 -19.39 14.40 3.49
CA ALA A 115 -19.83 13.59 2.36
C ALA A 115 -19.56 12.09 2.55
N ILE A 116 -18.47 11.72 3.24
CA ILE A 116 -18.07 10.34 3.51
C ILE A 116 -18.85 9.73 4.69
N THR A 117 -19.08 10.50 5.75
CA THR A 117 -19.68 10.00 7.01
C THR A 117 -21.23 10.06 6.99
N GLY A 118 -21.84 10.40 5.85
CA GLY A 118 -23.29 10.46 5.69
C GLY A 118 -23.97 11.62 6.42
N GLU A 119 -23.22 12.63 6.87
CA GLU A 119 -23.79 13.81 7.50
C GLU A 119 -24.27 14.78 6.40
N PRO A 120 -25.57 15.14 6.35
CA PRO A 120 -26.19 15.74 5.17
C PRO A 120 -25.86 17.23 5.00
N ALA A 121 -24.60 17.57 4.75
CA ALA A 121 -24.20 18.92 4.37
C ALA A 121 -24.55 19.26 2.90
N LEU A 122 -24.77 18.24 2.06
CA LEU A 122 -25.11 18.42 0.64
C LEU A 122 -26.60 18.68 0.36
N LYS A 123 -27.45 18.89 1.39
CA LYS A 123 -28.82 19.39 1.16
C LYS A 123 -28.87 20.91 0.92
N LYS A 124 -27.83 21.66 1.32
CA LYS A 124 -27.77 23.12 1.09
C LYS A 124 -27.41 23.50 -0.35
N CYS A 125 -26.60 22.71 -1.05
CA CYS A 125 -26.15 23.04 -2.41
C CYS A 125 -27.25 22.88 -3.47
N ARG A 126 -28.13 21.88 -3.33
CA ARG A 126 -29.25 21.67 -4.26
C ARG A 126 -30.32 22.76 -4.17
N ILE A 127 -30.60 23.25 -2.97
CA ILE A 127 -31.58 24.34 -2.76
C ILE A 127 -31.05 25.66 -3.33
N TYR A 128 -29.76 25.96 -3.13
CA TYR A 128 -29.14 27.19 -3.66
C TYR A 128 -29.21 27.25 -5.20
N TYR A 129 -28.87 26.16 -5.88
CA TYR A 129 -28.88 26.13 -7.35
C TYR A 129 -30.30 26.20 -7.93
N LEU A 130 -31.29 25.54 -7.31
CA LEU A 130 -32.69 25.58 -7.79
C LEU A 130 -33.37 26.93 -7.55
N ASN A 131 -33.04 27.62 -6.44
CA ASN A 131 -33.52 28.97 -6.18
C ASN A 131 -32.90 29.98 -7.16
N GLN A 132 -31.60 29.83 -7.47
CA GLN A 132 -30.92 30.68 -8.44
C GLN A 132 -31.47 30.49 -9.87
N VAL A 133 -31.78 29.26 -10.27
CA VAL A 133 -32.41 28.96 -11.57
C VAL A 133 -33.85 29.48 -11.63
N SER A 134 -34.64 29.36 -10.56
CA SER A 134 -36.02 29.89 -10.50
C SER A 134 -36.06 31.41 -10.63
N HIS A 135 -35.13 32.10 -9.97
CA HIS A 135 -35.01 33.56 -10.06
C HIS A 135 -34.64 34.02 -11.48
N TYR A 136 -33.71 33.33 -12.14
CA TYR A 136 -33.33 33.61 -13.54
C TYR A 136 -34.48 33.37 -14.52
N LEU A 137 -35.21 32.26 -14.37
CA LEU A 137 -36.38 31.98 -15.20
C LEU A 137 -37.53 32.97 -14.97
N SER A 138 -37.70 33.47 -13.74
CA SER A 138 -38.66 34.55 -13.44
C SER A 138 -38.28 35.85 -14.15
N GLN A 139 -36.99 36.20 -14.18
CA GLN A 139 -36.50 37.38 -14.90
C GLN A 139 -36.73 37.26 -16.41
N ILE A 140 -36.45 36.09 -17.00
CA ILE A 140 -36.71 35.82 -18.42
C ILE A 140 -38.21 35.94 -18.71
N THR A 141 -39.07 35.34 -17.88
CA THR A 141 -40.52 35.36 -18.08
C THR A 141 -41.07 36.79 -17.97
N PHE A 142 -40.53 37.60 -17.05
CA PHE A 142 -40.87 39.02 -16.94
C PHE A 142 -40.45 39.81 -18.19
N GLN A 143 -39.23 39.59 -18.71
CA GLN A 143 -38.76 40.23 -19.93
C GLN A 143 -39.61 39.89 -21.16
N VAL A 144 -39.96 38.61 -21.34
CA VAL A 144 -40.80 38.15 -22.47
C VAL A 144 -42.22 38.73 -22.37
N ASN A 145 -42.79 38.85 -21.17
CA ASN A 145 -44.10 39.47 -20.95
C ASN A 145 -44.07 41.01 -21.15
N THR A 146 -42.98 41.70 -20.79
CA THR A 146 -42.85 43.14 -21.09
C THR A 146 -42.63 43.42 -22.58
N PHE A 147 -41.92 42.54 -23.28
CA PHE A 147 -41.69 42.67 -24.72
C PHE A 147 -42.97 42.44 -25.53
N SER A 148 -43.84 41.52 -25.08
CA SER A 148 -45.16 41.29 -25.69
C SER A 148 -46.16 42.44 -25.41
N LEU A 149 -46.08 43.11 -24.25
CA LEU A 149 -46.88 44.32 -23.99
C LEU A 149 -46.41 45.56 -24.76
N SER A 150 -45.13 45.66 -25.12
CA SER A 150 -44.61 46.79 -25.91
C SER A 150 -44.92 46.68 -27.41
N GLN A 151 -45.31 45.51 -27.93
CA GLN A 151 -45.71 45.29 -29.33
C GLN A 151 -47.24 45.22 -29.53
N SER A 152 -48.04 45.72 -28.58
CA SER A 152 -49.47 45.98 -28.81
C SER A 152 -49.71 47.25 -29.65
N GLY A 153 -48.85 47.48 -30.63
CA GLY A 153 -48.88 48.59 -31.58
C GLY A 153 -48.34 48.14 -32.93
N HIS A 154 -49.24 47.55 -33.73
CA HIS A 154 -49.17 47.51 -35.19
C HIS A 154 -48.08 46.63 -35.86
N LEU A 155 -48.39 45.35 -36.17
CA LEU A 155 -48.51 44.79 -37.53
C LEU A 155 -48.75 43.28 -37.50
N ARG A 156 -49.54 42.80 -38.46
CA ARG A 156 -49.91 41.40 -38.68
C ARG A 156 -48.67 40.55 -38.98
N THR A 157 -48.51 39.43 -38.30
CA THR A 157 -47.87 38.25 -38.90
C THR A 157 -48.68 37.00 -38.58
N THR A 158 -49.20 36.40 -39.63
CA THR A 158 -49.87 35.10 -39.63
C THR A 158 -48.79 34.02 -39.62
N GLY A 159 -48.62 33.32 -38.50
CA GLY A 159 -47.61 32.27 -38.35
C GLY A 159 -47.87 31.41 -37.12
N THR A 160 -48.70 30.38 -37.31
CA THR A 160 -48.81 29.15 -36.50
C THR A 160 -48.83 29.29 -34.97
N MET A 161 -50.05 29.47 -34.44
CA MET A 161 -50.41 29.29 -33.02
C MET A 161 -50.10 27.88 -32.45
N SER A 162 -49.46 26.97 -33.19
CA SER A 162 -49.15 25.60 -32.74
C SER A 162 -47.77 25.42 -32.11
N SER A 163 -46.78 26.29 -32.39
CA SER A 163 -45.40 26.08 -31.91
C SER A 163 -45.17 26.57 -30.47
N LEU A 164 -45.80 27.68 -30.07
CA LEU A 164 -45.70 28.23 -28.71
C LEU A 164 -46.45 27.38 -27.67
N PHE A 165 -47.58 26.78 -28.06
CA PHE A 165 -48.33 25.87 -27.19
C PHE A 165 -47.61 24.52 -27.00
N ALA A 166 -46.92 24.04 -28.05
CA ALA A 166 -46.10 22.83 -27.98
C ALA A 166 -44.86 23.00 -27.07
N LEU A 167 -44.24 24.18 -27.07
CA LEU A 167 -43.12 24.50 -26.17
C LEU A 167 -43.58 24.69 -24.71
N GLN A 168 -44.77 25.25 -24.46
CA GLN A 168 -45.34 25.34 -23.11
C GLN A 168 -45.76 23.98 -22.52
N LEU A 169 -46.31 23.09 -23.34
CA LEU A 169 -46.75 21.77 -22.90
C LEU A 169 -45.56 20.83 -22.63
N SER A 170 -44.48 20.94 -23.39
CA SER A 170 -43.24 20.17 -23.17
C SER A 170 -42.53 20.57 -21.88
N VAL A 171 -42.50 21.85 -21.51
CA VAL A 171 -41.97 22.31 -20.22
C VAL A 171 -42.81 21.79 -19.04
N ARG A 172 -44.15 21.74 -19.16
CA ARG A 172 -45.02 21.12 -18.13
C ARG A 172 -44.82 19.61 -18.00
N LEU A 173 -44.67 18.89 -19.12
CA LEU A 173 -44.44 17.43 -19.10
C LEU A 173 -43.07 17.05 -18.52
N VAL A 174 -42.03 17.86 -18.74
CA VAL A 174 -40.71 17.66 -18.10
C VAL A 174 -40.79 17.90 -16.59
N ASN A 175 -41.51 18.93 -16.14
CA ASN A 175 -41.69 19.20 -14.70
C ASN A 175 -42.51 18.13 -13.96
N SER A 176 -43.55 17.56 -14.59
CA SER A 176 -44.33 16.47 -14.00
C SER A 176 -43.58 15.13 -13.95
N ARG A 177 -42.56 14.92 -14.79
CA ARG A 177 -41.71 13.71 -14.75
C ARG A 177 -40.65 13.74 -13.65
N LEU A 178 -40.30 14.92 -13.15
CA LEU A 178 -39.38 15.07 -12.01
C LEU A 178 -40.06 14.88 -10.64
N THR A 179 -41.38 15.05 -10.53
CA THR A 179 -42.11 14.86 -9.26
C THR A 179 -42.57 13.42 -9.03
N HIS A 180 -42.65 12.58 -10.08
CA HIS A 180 -43.12 11.18 -9.97
C HIS A 180 -41.99 10.15 -9.70
N ARG A 181 -40.73 10.58 -9.55
CA ARG A 181 -39.61 9.71 -9.12
C ARG A 181 -39.14 10.03 -7.69
N VAL A 182 -40.09 10.41 -6.82
CA VAL A 182 -39.92 10.49 -5.37
C VAL A 182 -41.01 9.62 -4.74
N GLY A 183 -40.90 8.32 -5.00
CA GLY A 183 -41.82 7.29 -4.52
C GLY A 183 -41.13 5.93 -4.49
N GLY A 184 -39.86 5.92 -4.06
CA GLY A 184 -39.17 4.68 -3.72
C GLY A 184 -39.32 4.45 -2.22
N HIS A 185 -40.14 3.46 -1.87
CA HIS A 185 -40.24 2.94 -0.50
C HIS A 185 -38.85 2.62 0.04
N CYS A 186 -38.52 3.19 1.20
CA CYS A 186 -37.43 2.72 2.03
C CYS A 186 -37.92 1.47 2.76
N GLU A 187 -37.44 0.28 2.39
CA GLU A 187 -37.51 -0.87 3.29
C GLU A 187 -36.64 -0.56 4.51
N GLN A 188 -37.27 -0.55 5.69
CA GLN A 188 -36.57 -0.58 6.96
C GLN A 188 -35.93 -1.95 7.15
N PRO A 189 -34.66 -2.06 7.59
CA PRO A 189 -34.18 -3.30 8.15
C PRO A 189 -34.92 -3.53 9.48
N GLY A 190 -35.81 -4.52 9.46
CA GLY A 190 -36.49 -5.00 10.66
C GLY A 190 -35.48 -5.51 11.68
N GLY A 191 -35.50 -4.90 12.86
CA GLY A 191 -34.98 -5.47 14.10
C GLY A 191 -36.15 -5.84 15.01
N LEU A 192 -36.19 -7.12 15.39
CA LEU A 192 -36.90 -7.77 16.50
C LEU A 192 -36.01 -9.00 16.84
N PHE A 193 -35.69 -9.45 18.06
CA PHE A 193 -36.38 -9.42 19.36
C PHE A 193 -37.88 -9.31 19.30
#